data_AF-A0A1A8LH89-F1
#
_entry.id   AF-A0A1A8LH89-F1
#
_cell.length_a   1.000
_cell.length_b   1.000
_cell.length_c   1.000
_cell.angle_alpha   90.00
_cell.angle_beta   90.00
_cell.angle_gamma   90.00
#
_symmetry.space_group_name_H-M   'P 1'
#
loop_
_entity.id
_entity.type
_entity.pdbx_description
1 polymer ?
#
loop_
_entity_poly.entity_id
_entity_poly.type
_entity_poly.pdbx_seq_one_letter_code
_entity_poly.pdbx_strand_id
1 'polypeptide(L)'
;MTKLRVTSSDGTSYSGDLLAILDVLKNMTDIFRRPKYSPSSTDMRNFVQSVSNLLMEENQERWEEAQLLGPNIKELFRLMEDFVNVIGERMKDFQDMYEVTDNLVLSIHKRPVMTHADINFPVTGWKSVLDWARTSGDKVNISKNMFPPDKPDTENASTFVTGIVLYRNLGSIMAMQRNNTILNSRVISVAIKPSHVSLSAPVVVEFSHLYNGTTNHSCISWDESDR
;
A
#
# COMPACT_ATOMS: atom_id res chain seq x y z
N MET A 1 2.80 -1.02 19.97
CA MET A 1 2.25 -1.72 18.80
C MET A 1 1.89 -3.19 19.03
N THR A 2 2.65 -3.97 19.82
CA THR A 2 2.39 -5.43 20.00
C THR A 2 0.96 -5.77 20.46
N LYS A 3 0.37 -4.99 21.38
CA LYS A 3 -1.00 -5.22 21.85
C LYS A 3 -2.03 -5.07 20.73
N LEU A 4 -1.89 -4.04 19.89
CA LEU A 4 -2.80 -3.81 18.75
C LEU A 4 -2.72 -4.95 17.74
N ARG A 5 -1.51 -5.46 17.46
CA ARG A 5 -1.31 -6.65 16.61
C ARG A 5 -2.12 -7.84 17.12
N VAL A 6 -2.01 -8.16 18.41
CA VAL A 6 -2.73 -9.29 19.01
C VAL A 6 -4.24 -9.05 18.96
N THR A 7 -4.72 -7.87 19.36
CA THR A 7 -6.15 -7.54 19.33
C THR A 7 -6.72 -7.57 17.90
N SER A 8 -5.96 -7.16 16.89
CA SER A 8 -6.43 -7.21 15.49
C SER A 8 -6.54 -8.62 14.92
N SER A 9 -5.90 -9.63 15.52
CA SER A 9 -5.99 -11.04 15.10
C SER A 9 -7.26 -11.70 15.61
N ASP A 10 -7.48 -11.62 16.93
CA ASP A 10 -8.50 -12.43 17.60
C ASP A 10 -9.68 -11.59 18.11
N GLY A 11 -9.58 -10.26 18.02
CA GLY A 11 -10.51 -9.30 18.62
C GLY A 11 -11.50 -8.66 17.66
N THR A 12 -11.52 -9.02 16.38
CA THR A 12 -12.47 -8.47 15.40
C THR A 12 -13.75 -9.31 15.39
N SER A 13 -14.71 -8.96 16.24
CA SER A 13 -16.00 -9.64 16.32
C SER A 13 -17.07 -8.94 15.48
N TYR A 14 -17.00 -7.62 15.37
CA TYR A 14 -17.96 -6.77 14.67
C TYR A 14 -17.27 -5.84 13.65
N SER A 15 -18.05 -5.31 12.69
CA SER A 15 -17.59 -4.28 11.75
C SER A 15 -17.04 -3.03 12.45
N GLY A 16 -17.65 -2.63 13.56
CA GLY A 16 -17.17 -1.52 14.40
C GLY A 16 -15.76 -1.73 14.97
N ASP A 17 -15.35 -2.98 15.21
CA ASP A 17 -13.99 -3.28 15.69
C ASP A 17 -12.95 -2.98 14.61
N LEU A 18 -13.27 -3.25 13.34
CA LEU A 18 -12.40 -2.93 12.20
C LEU A 18 -12.16 -1.41 12.12
N LEU A 19 -13.24 -0.63 12.25
CA LEU A 19 -13.18 0.84 12.21
C LEU A 19 -12.42 1.40 13.41
N ALA A 20 -12.64 0.86 14.61
CA ALA A 20 -11.91 1.28 15.81
C ALA A 20 -10.40 0.99 15.68
N ILE A 21 -10.01 -0.18 15.17
CA ILE A 21 -8.60 -0.50 14.92
C ILE A 21 -8.01 0.43 13.87
N LEU A 22 -8.76 0.72 12.80
CA LEU A 22 -8.34 1.66 11.74
C LEU A 22 -8.04 3.04 12.33
N ASP A 23 -8.90 3.57 13.20
CA ASP A 23 -8.69 4.85 13.86
C ASP A 23 -7.49 4.83 14.82
N VAL A 24 -7.25 3.72 15.53
CA VAL A 24 -6.04 3.57 16.34
C VAL A 24 -4.78 3.59 15.46
N LEU A 25 -4.80 2.96 14.29
CA LEU A 25 -3.68 2.99 13.35
C LEU A 25 -3.45 4.39 12.78
N LYS A 26 -4.50 5.17 12.47
CA LYS A 26 -4.39 6.58 12.08
C LYS A 26 -3.71 7.41 13.17
N ASN A 27 -4.20 7.29 14.42
CA ASN A 27 -3.62 7.97 15.57
C ASN A 27 -2.14 7.58 15.79
N MET A 28 -1.78 6.31 15.56
CA MET A 28 -0.39 5.86 15.64
C MET A 28 0.48 6.49 14.54
N THR A 29 -0.04 6.60 13.32
CA THR A 29 0.66 7.26 12.20
C THR A 29 0.92 8.74 12.51
N ASP A 30 -0.04 9.42 13.12
CA ASP A 30 0.14 10.81 13.58
C ASP A 30 1.18 10.92 14.71
N ILE A 31 1.26 9.94 15.61
CA ILE A 31 2.32 9.87 16.61
C ILE A 31 3.68 9.68 15.93
N PHE A 32 3.78 8.81 14.92
CA PHE A 32 5.02 8.58 14.18
C PHE A 32 5.47 9.81 13.38
N ARG A 33 4.57 10.74 13.05
CA ARG A 33 4.92 12.03 12.43
C ARG A 33 5.63 12.98 13.40
N ARG A 34 5.47 12.80 14.72
CA ARG A 34 6.01 13.73 15.73
C ARG A 34 7.55 13.66 15.79
N PRO A 35 8.29 14.79 15.85
CA PRO A 35 9.76 14.80 15.80
C PRO A 35 10.45 13.94 16.87
N LYS A 36 9.85 13.83 18.05
CA LYS A 36 10.40 13.10 19.21
C LYS A 36 10.16 11.59 19.17
N TYR A 37 9.44 11.09 18.17
CA TYR A 37 9.11 9.68 18.06
C TYR A 37 9.63 9.13 16.74
N SER A 38 10.42 8.06 16.80
CA SER A 38 10.80 7.30 15.62
C SER A 38 10.38 5.85 15.83
N PRO A 39 9.53 5.28 14.97
CA PRO A 39 9.11 3.89 15.12
C PRO A 39 10.29 2.94 14.95
N SER A 40 10.34 1.88 15.73
CA SER A 40 11.29 0.78 15.54
C SER A 40 10.87 -0.12 14.38
N SER A 41 11.77 -0.99 13.90
CA SER A 41 11.41 -2.04 12.92
C SER A 41 10.29 -2.94 13.41
N THR A 42 10.25 -3.22 14.71
CA THR A 42 9.18 -3.99 15.34
C THR A 42 7.85 -3.25 15.33
N ASP A 43 7.84 -1.93 15.53
CA ASP A 43 6.63 -1.12 15.44
C ASP A 43 6.09 -1.11 14.01
N MET A 44 6.97 -0.95 13.02
CA MET A 44 6.61 -0.98 11.60
C MET A 44 6.02 -2.34 11.21
N ARG A 45 6.68 -3.45 11.54
CA ARG A 45 6.15 -4.80 11.27
C ARG A 45 4.81 -5.05 11.94
N ASN A 46 4.65 -4.63 13.20
CA ASN A 46 3.39 -4.80 13.92
C ASN A 46 2.27 -3.95 13.31
N PHE A 47 2.58 -2.74 12.81
CA PHE A 47 1.63 -1.90 12.09
C PHE A 47 1.13 -2.61 10.82
N VAL A 48 2.05 -3.05 9.96
CA VAL A 48 1.73 -3.76 8.70
C VAL A 48 0.97 -5.05 8.99
N GLN A 49 1.34 -5.80 10.03
CA GLN A 49 0.62 -6.99 10.46
C GLN A 49 -0.81 -6.66 10.93
N SER A 50 -1.01 -5.58 11.71
CA SER A 50 -2.36 -5.16 12.10
C SER A 50 -3.24 -4.84 10.89
N VAL A 51 -2.70 -4.15 9.90
CA VAL A 51 -3.43 -3.90 8.63
C VAL A 51 -3.72 -5.22 7.91
N SER A 52 -2.76 -6.14 7.85
CA SER A 52 -2.96 -7.47 7.27
C SER A 52 -4.07 -8.26 7.96
N ASN A 53 -4.19 -8.15 9.28
CA ASN A 53 -5.23 -8.84 10.04
C ASN A 53 -6.62 -8.27 9.74
N LEU A 54 -6.73 -6.96 9.56
CA LEU A 54 -7.98 -6.35 9.09
C LEU A 54 -8.41 -6.91 7.74
N LEU A 55 -7.46 -7.29 6.87
CA LEU A 55 -7.70 -7.80 5.51
C LEU A 55 -7.81 -9.32 5.42
N MET A 56 -7.97 -9.99 6.55
CA MET A 56 -8.27 -11.43 6.61
C MET A 56 -9.60 -11.74 5.91
N GLU A 57 -9.68 -12.89 5.24
CA GLU A 57 -10.90 -13.31 4.52
C GLU A 57 -12.10 -13.43 5.47
N GLU A 58 -11.84 -13.84 6.71
CA GLU A 58 -12.81 -13.94 7.80
C GLU A 58 -13.46 -12.58 8.15
N ASN A 59 -12.82 -11.48 7.78
CA ASN A 59 -13.33 -10.12 7.99
C ASN A 59 -14.10 -9.56 6.78
N GLN A 60 -14.29 -10.33 5.70
CA GLN A 60 -14.98 -9.85 4.50
C GLN A 60 -16.39 -9.32 4.80
N GLU A 61 -17.26 -10.14 5.41
CA GLU A 61 -18.64 -9.73 5.73
C GLU A 61 -18.69 -8.49 6.64
N ARG A 62 -17.72 -8.37 7.56
CA ARG A 62 -17.59 -7.22 8.46
C ARG A 62 -17.19 -5.95 7.71
N TRP A 63 -16.33 -6.07 6.70
CA TRP A 63 -16.00 -4.94 5.84
C TRP A 63 -17.18 -4.54 4.97
N GLU A 64 -17.92 -5.51 4.41
CA GLU A 64 -19.13 -5.24 3.63
C GLU A 64 -20.16 -4.47 4.47
N GLU A 65 -20.41 -4.90 5.71
CA GLU A 65 -21.24 -4.17 6.66
C GLU A 65 -20.68 -2.78 6.95
N ALA A 66 -19.37 -2.66 7.21
CA ALA A 66 -18.75 -1.37 7.47
C ALA A 66 -18.90 -0.41 6.28
N GLN A 67 -18.79 -0.88 5.03
CA GLN A 67 -18.96 -0.03 3.85
C GLN A 67 -20.37 0.58 3.74
N LEU A 68 -21.39 -0.02 4.36
CA LEU A 68 -22.75 0.55 4.38
C LEU A 68 -22.82 1.87 5.16
N LEU A 69 -21.89 2.10 6.07
CA LEU A 69 -21.82 3.31 6.89
C LEU A 69 -20.97 4.43 6.26
N GLY A 70 -20.28 4.14 5.16
CA GLY A 70 -19.41 5.08 4.46
C GLY A 70 -18.26 4.38 3.73
N PRO A 71 -17.45 5.11 2.95
CA PRO A 71 -16.38 4.53 2.13
C PRO A 71 -15.14 4.16 2.97
N ASN A 72 -15.31 3.28 3.95
CA ASN A 72 -14.31 2.93 4.96
C ASN A 72 -13.04 2.30 4.36
N ILE A 73 -13.12 1.71 3.16
CA ILE A 73 -11.91 1.21 2.48
C ILE A 73 -11.04 2.34 1.94
N LYS A 74 -11.62 3.50 1.57
CA LYS A 74 -10.84 4.70 1.19
C LYS A 74 -9.96 5.14 2.35
N GLU A 75 -10.49 5.08 3.57
CA GLU A 75 -9.77 5.43 4.79
C GLU A 75 -8.59 4.48 5.08
N LEU A 76 -8.70 3.20 4.69
CA LEU A 76 -7.58 2.26 4.74
C LEU A 76 -6.47 2.64 3.75
N PHE A 77 -6.83 3.02 2.53
CA PHE A 77 -5.85 3.47 1.53
C PHE A 77 -5.13 4.74 1.97
N ARG A 78 -5.87 5.72 2.48
CA ARG A 78 -5.30 6.96 3.04
C ARG A 78 -4.36 6.67 4.20
N LEU A 79 -4.75 5.78 5.11
CA LEU A 79 -3.88 5.36 6.21
C LEU A 79 -2.56 4.77 5.69
N MET A 80 -2.60 3.88 4.69
CA MET A 80 -1.40 3.28 4.13
C MET A 80 -0.53 4.30 3.39
N GLU A 81 -1.13 5.22 2.65
CA GLU A 81 -0.42 6.32 1.98
C GLU A 81 0.26 7.26 3.00
N ASP A 82 -0.46 7.65 4.06
CA ASP A 82 0.08 8.48 5.13
C ASP A 82 1.21 7.78 5.88
N PHE A 83 1.05 6.49 6.16
CA PHE A 83 2.10 5.68 6.78
C PHE A 83 3.34 5.61 5.90
N VAL A 84 3.18 5.36 4.58
CA VAL A 84 4.29 5.39 3.61
C VAL A 84 5.02 6.73 3.66
N ASN A 85 4.28 7.84 3.66
CA ASN A 85 4.87 9.17 3.69
C ASN A 85 5.68 9.40 4.98
N VAL A 86 5.06 9.15 6.14
CA VAL A 86 5.69 9.36 7.45
C VAL A 86 6.94 8.49 7.65
N ILE A 87 6.89 7.22 7.23
CA ILE A 87 8.05 6.33 7.34
C ILE A 87 9.13 6.73 6.33
N GLY A 88 8.75 6.99 5.08
CA GLY A 88 9.67 7.38 4.02
C GLY A 88 10.44 8.66 4.31
N GLU A 89 9.81 9.67 4.93
CA GLU A 89 10.50 10.88 5.37
C GLU A 89 11.63 10.57 6.35
N ARG A 90 11.45 9.59 7.23
CA ARG A 90 12.43 9.17 8.25
C ARG A 90 13.50 8.20 7.76
N MET A 91 13.28 7.57 6.62
CA MET A 91 14.27 6.68 6.02
C MET A 91 15.50 7.46 5.57
N LYS A 92 16.66 6.79 5.59
CA LYS A 92 17.89 7.30 4.98
C LYS A 92 17.79 7.23 3.47
N ASP A 93 18.55 8.08 2.78
CA ASP A 93 18.63 8.04 1.33
C ASP A 93 19.13 6.66 0.87
N PHE A 94 18.57 6.16 -0.24
CA PHE A 94 18.81 4.81 -0.77
C PHE A 94 18.36 3.65 0.13
N GLN A 95 17.60 3.93 1.19
CA GLN A 95 17.05 2.86 2.04
C GLN A 95 15.80 2.25 1.40
N ASP A 96 15.67 0.93 1.59
CA ASP A 96 14.48 0.16 1.28
C ASP A 96 13.90 -0.46 2.54
N MET A 97 12.58 -0.54 2.58
CA MET A 97 11.82 -1.32 3.56
C MET A 97 10.92 -2.28 2.79
N TYR A 98 10.88 -3.54 3.20
CA TYR A 98 10.03 -4.55 2.60
C TYR A 98 9.47 -5.42 3.72
N GLU A 99 8.15 -5.34 3.92
CA GLU A 99 7.43 -6.10 4.94
C GLU A 99 6.38 -6.97 4.25
N VAL A 100 6.43 -8.28 4.52
CA VAL A 100 5.54 -9.29 3.97
C VAL A 100 4.68 -9.86 5.09
N THR A 101 3.38 -9.94 4.86
CA THR A 101 2.42 -10.64 5.70
C THR A 101 1.58 -11.58 4.84
N ASP A 102 0.59 -12.27 5.44
CA ASP A 102 -0.26 -13.20 4.69
C ASP A 102 -1.21 -12.52 3.70
N ASN A 103 -1.65 -11.29 3.98
CA ASN A 103 -2.66 -10.56 3.20
C ASN A 103 -2.16 -9.26 2.56
N LEU A 104 -0.93 -8.85 2.88
CA LEU A 104 -0.36 -7.56 2.48
C LEU A 104 1.15 -7.67 2.25
N VAL A 105 1.65 -7.04 1.19
CA VAL A 105 3.08 -6.75 1.06
C VAL A 105 3.28 -5.25 0.90
N LEU A 106 4.14 -4.67 1.73
CA LEU A 106 4.50 -3.26 1.69
C LEU A 106 5.98 -3.13 1.30
N SER A 107 6.26 -2.35 0.27
CA SER A 107 7.60 -1.92 -0.11
C SER A 107 7.69 -0.39 -0.05
N ILE A 108 8.70 0.15 0.64
CA ILE A 108 8.99 1.59 0.65
C ILE A 108 10.42 1.79 0.18
N HIS A 109 10.60 2.69 -0.78
CA HIS A 109 11.88 3.06 -1.36
C HIS A 109 12.10 4.56 -1.19
N LYS A 110 13.21 4.96 -0.58
CA LYS A 110 13.67 6.36 -0.60
C LYS A 110 14.82 6.50 -1.56
N ARG A 111 14.72 7.42 -2.51
CA ARG A 111 15.71 7.60 -3.58
C ARG A 111 15.97 9.09 -3.83
N PRO A 112 17.20 9.49 -4.17
CA PRO A 112 17.44 10.81 -4.72
C PRO A 112 16.83 10.95 -6.11
N VAL A 113 16.30 12.14 -6.42
CA VAL A 113 15.68 12.40 -7.73
C VAL A 113 16.70 12.25 -8.87
N MET A 114 17.89 12.83 -8.72
CA MET A 114 18.92 12.86 -9.77
C MET A 114 19.63 11.52 -9.99
N THR A 115 19.72 10.68 -8.95
CA THR A 115 20.56 9.48 -8.97
C THR A 115 19.81 8.32 -8.37
N HIS A 116 19.12 7.55 -9.22
CA HIS A 116 18.46 6.30 -8.82
C HIS A 116 18.41 5.31 -9.99
N ALA A 117 18.20 4.04 -9.66
CA ALA A 117 17.91 2.97 -10.61
C ALA A 117 16.40 2.73 -10.67
N ASP A 118 15.96 1.97 -11.67
CA ASP A 118 14.56 1.54 -11.78
C ASP A 118 14.15 0.80 -10.50
N ILE A 119 12.96 1.12 -9.99
CA ILE A 119 12.36 0.40 -8.86
C ILE A 119 11.49 -0.70 -9.43
N ASN A 120 11.77 -1.93 -9.02
CA ASN A 120 11.02 -3.12 -9.40
C ASN A 120 10.40 -3.76 -8.16
N PHE A 121 9.12 -4.05 -8.24
CA PHE A 121 8.38 -4.79 -7.24
C PHE A 121 7.74 -6.04 -7.87
N PRO A 122 7.74 -7.19 -7.18
CA PRO A 122 8.39 -7.44 -5.88
C PRO A 122 9.92 -7.44 -5.99
N VAL A 123 10.62 -7.09 -4.91
CA VAL A 123 12.09 -6.92 -4.94
C VAL A 123 12.77 -8.28 -5.18
N THR A 124 13.54 -8.38 -6.25
CA THR A 124 14.37 -9.55 -6.58
C THR A 124 15.70 -9.50 -5.82
N GLY A 125 16.02 -10.53 -5.02
CA GLY A 125 17.34 -10.66 -4.38
C GLY A 125 17.42 -10.36 -2.86
N TRP A 126 16.31 -10.03 -2.20
CA TRP A 126 16.27 -9.97 -0.73
C TRP A 126 16.39 -11.38 -0.12
N LYS A 127 17.21 -11.55 0.93
CA LYS A 127 17.50 -12.81 1.62
C LYS A 127 16.23 -13.62 1.98
N SER A 128 16.06 -14.72 1.24
CA SER A 128 15.75 -16.09 1.69
C SER A 128 14.35 -16.52 2.18
N VAL A 129 13.26 -15.95 1.67
CA VAL A 129 11.99 -16.70 1.55
C VAL A 129 11.32 -16.33 0.23
N LEU A 130 10.85 -17.32 -0.52
CA LEU A 130 9.92 -17.11 -1.63
C LEU A 130 8.60 -16.65 -1.01
N ASP A 131 8.29 -15.36 -1.10
CA ASP A 131 7.00 -14.84 -0.66
C ASP A 131 5.92 -15.03 -1.74
N TRP A 132 4.66 -14.89 -1.33
CA TRP A 132 3.53 -15.04 -2.24
C TRP A 132 3.44 -13.89 -3.27
N ALA A 133 4.02 -12.72 -2.99
CA ALA A 133 4.08 -11.62 -3.96
C ALA A 133 4.95 -11.99 -5.16
N ARG A 134 6.07 -12.70 -4.97
CA ARG A 134 6.94 -13.17 -6.05
C ARG A 134 6.30 -14.25 -6.91
N THR A 135 5.45 -15.10 -6.34
CA THR A 135 4.72 -16.14 -7.09
C THR A 135 3.40 -15.65 -7.67
N SER A 136 2.93 -14.46 -7.25
CA SER A 136 1.69 -13.86 -7.71
C SER A 136 1.69 -13.54 -9.21
N GLY A 137 2.88 -13.27 -9.76
CA GLY A 137 3.06 -12.77 -11.12
C GLY A 137 2.69 -11.30 -11.30
N ASP A 138 2.24 -10.62 -10.24
CA ASP A 138 1.94 -9.18 -10.23
C ASP A 138 3.24 -8.37 -10.09
N LYS A 139 3.41 -7.30 -10.87
CA LYS A 139 4.65 -6.50 -10.89
C LYS A 139 4.36 -5.01 -10.97
N VAL A 140 5.28 -4.22 -10.41
CA VAL A 140 5.34 -2.77 -10.61
C VAL A 140 6.74 -2.38 -11.05
N ASN A 141 6.83 -1.58 -12.11
CA ASN A 141 8.06 -0.97 -12.57
C ASN A 141 7.91 0.56 -12.55
N ILE A 142 8.88 1.22 -11.92
CA ILE A 142 9.01 2.67 -11.89
C ILE A 142 10.37 3.01 -12.49
N SER A 143 10.33 3.73 -13.61
CA SER A 143 11.54 4.08 -14.35
C SER A 143 12.39 5.11 -13.61
N LYS A 144 13.71 4.98 -13.73
CA LYS A 144 14.68 5.99 -13.31
C LYS A 144 14.47 7.36 -13.98
N ASN A 145 13.83 7.36 -15.15
CA ASN A 145 13.50 8.56 -15.92
C ASN A 145 12.11 9.10 -15.57
N MET A 146 11.59 8.78 -14.38
CA MET A 146 10.27 9.21 -13.94
C MET A 146 10.17 10.73 -13.84
N PHE A 147 11.23 11.41 -13.41
CA PHE A 147 11.25 12.86 -13.26
C PHE A 147 11.88 13.56 -14.46
N PRO A 148 11.32 14.70 -14.91
CA PRO A 148 11.90 15.46 -16.00
C PRO A 148 13.29 15.99 -15.62
N PRO A 149 14.29 15.94 -16.52
CA PRO A 149 15.67 16.32 -16.21
C PRO A 149 15.86 17.83 -15.92
N ASP A 150 14.95 18.69 -16.42
CA ASP A 150 15.19 20.13 -16.56
C ASP A 150 14.22 21.05 -15.77
N LYS A 151 13.48 20.55 -14.77
CA LYS A 151 12.57 21.42 -13.99
C LYS A 151 13.16 21.88 -12.65
N PRO A 152 13.28 23.20 -12.40
CA PRO A 152 13.65 23.77 -11.11
C PRO A 152 12.53 23.69 -10.05
N ASP A 153 11.31 23.27 -10.37
CA ASP A 153 10.28 23.00 -9.34
C ASP A 153 10.65 21.83 -8.40
N THR A 154 11.70 21.08 -8.76
CA THR A 154 12.34 20.04 -7.94
C THR A 154 13.40 20.59 -6.98
N GLU A 155 13.64 21.91 -6.95
CA GLU A 155 14.71 22.57 -6.16
C GLU A 155 14.63 22.30 -4.64
N ASN A 156 13.46 21.92 -4.11
CA ASN A 156 13.31 21.68 -2.67
C ASN A 156 13.35 20.19 -2.26
N ALA A 157 13.11 19.25 -3.18
CA ALA A 157 13.04 17.83 -2.87
C ALA A 157 14.23 17.09 -3.50
N SER A 158 15.33 16.98 -2.75
CA SER A 158 16.50 16.19 -3.14
C SER A 158 16.20 14.69 -3.25
N THR A 159 15.11 14.23 -2.63
CA THR A 159 14.70 12.84 -2.56
C THR A 159 13.20 12.69 -2.78
N PHE A 160 12.80 11.51 -3.23
CA PHE A 160 11.43 11.07 -3.31
C PHE A 160 11.25 9.74 -2.58
N VAL A 161 10.02 9.49 -2.15
CA VAL A 161 9.59 8.25 -1.52
C VAL A 161 8.59 7.57 -2.45
N THR A 162 8.79 6.28 -2.68
CA THR A 162 7.81 5.42 -3.34
C THR A 162 7.33 4.37 -2.35
N GLY A 163 6.03 4.29 -2.08
CA GLY A 163 5.39 3.16 -1.44
C GLY A 163 4.64 2.31 -2.45
N ILE A 164 4.83 1.00 -2.41
CA ILE A 164 4.10 0.02 -3.20
C ILE A 164 3.43 -0.94 -2.23
N VAL A 165 2.12 -1.12 -2.37
CA VAL A 165 1.34 -2.02 -1.52
C VAL A 165 0.60 -3.02 -2.40
N LEU A 166 0.88 -4.31 -2.23
CA LEU A 166 0.15 -5.40 -2.87
C LEU A 166 -0.81 -6.02 -1.86
N TYR A 167 -2.10 -5.97 -2.17
CA TYR A 167 -3.17 -6.51 -1.34
C TYR A 167 -3.62 -7.86 -1.89
N ARG A 168 -3.62 -8.89 -1.04
CA ARG A 168 -3.97 -10.26 -1.48
C ARG A 168 -5.47 -10.43 -1.70
N ASN A 169 -6.27 -10.01 -0.73
CA ASN A 169 -7.70 -10.35 -0.63
C ASN A 169 -8.64 -9.14 -0.75
N LEU A 170 -8.12 -7.98 -1.13
CA LEU A 170 -8.90 -6.74 -1.13
C LEU A 170 -10.01 -6.72 -2.19
N GLY A 171 -9.87 -7.52 -3.24
CA GLY A 171 -10.85 -7.58 -4.33
C GLY A 171 -12.23 -8.06 -3.90
N SER A 172 -12.31 -8.98 -2.92
CA SER A 172 -13.60 -9.41 -2.37
C SER A 172 -14.25 -8.32 -1.52
N ILE A 173 -13.45 -7.58 -0.75
CA ILE A 173 -13.92 -6.50 0.14
C ILE A 173 -14.46 -5.30 -0.63
N MET A 174 -13.85 -4.93 -1.76
CA MET A 174 -14.26 -3.74 -2.52
C MET A 174 -15.58 -3.91 -3.30
N ALA A 175 -16.16 -5.12 -3.30
CA ALA A 175 -17.45 -5.44 -3.95
C ALA A 175 -17.63 -4.80 -5.34
N MET A 176 -16.56 -4.72 -6.12
CA MET A 176 -16.54 -3.97 -7.39
C MET A 176 -17.21 -4.73 -8.54
N GLN A 177 -18.05 -5.70 -8.21
CA GLN A 177 -18.80 -6.51 -9.16
C GLN A 177 -20.03 -5.74 -9.61
N ARG A 178 -20.09 -5.45 -10.92
CA ARG A 178 -21.30 -5.01 -11.60
C ARG A 178 -21.81 -6.17 -12.45
N ASN A 179 -23.04 -6.09 -12.95
CA ASN A 179 -23.60 -7.13 -13.82
C ASN A 179 -22.62 -7.44 -14.96
N ASN A 180 -22.11 -8.69 -15.00
CA ASN A 180 -21.12 -9.21 -15.95
C ASN A 180 -19.69 -8.63 -15.86
N THR A 181 -19.30 -7.97 -14.78
CA THR A 181 -17.91 -7.50 -14.56
C THR A 181 -17.38 -7.99 -13.23
N ILE A 182 -16.13 -8.49 -13.23
CA ILE A 182 -15.43 -8.94 -12.03
C ILE A 182 -14.05 -8.27 -11.95
N LEU A 183 -13.57 -8.04 -10.73
CA LEU A 183 -12.17 -7.70 -10.53
C LEU A 183 -11.32 -8.96 -10.71
N ASN A 184 -10.57 -9.03 -11.80
CA ASN A 184 -9.81 -10.22 -12.19
C ASN A 184 -8.31 -10.13 -11.85
N SER A 185 -7.95 -9.34 -10.84
CA SER A 185 -6.57 -9.14 -10.40
C SER A 185 -6.52 -8.93 -8.89
N ARG A 186 -5.31 -8.98 -8.32
CA ARG A 186 -5.06 -8.37 -7.02
C ARG A 186 -5.11 -6.84 -7.13
N VAL A 187 -5.13 -6.17 -5.98
CA VAL A 187 -5.09 -4.71 -5.92
C VAL A 187 -3.68 -4.27 -5.58
N ILE A 188 -3.16 -3.30 -6.32
CA ILE A 188 -1.89 -2.63 -6.05
C ILE A 188 -2.17 -1.14 -5.83
N SER A 189 -1.56 -0.58 -4.78
CA SER A 189 -1.47 0.86 -4.57
C SER A 189 -0.01 1.31 -4.73
N VAL A 190 0.19 2.42 -5.44
CA VAL A 190 1.50 3.06 -5.61
C VAL A 190 1.38 4.52 -5.19
N ALA A 191 2.11 4.91 -4.14
CA ALA A 191 2.16 6.26 -3.62
C ALA A 191 3.56 6.85 -3.85
N ILE A 192 3.63 8.03 -4.47
CA ILE A 192 4.90 8.72 -4.75
C ILE A 192 4.86 10.10 -4.13
N LYS A 193 5.84 10.38 -3.27
CA LYS A 193 5.94 11.63 -2.52
C LYS A 193 7.26 12.34 -2.84
N PRO A 194 7.26 13.66 -3.03
CA PRO A 194 6.10 14.56 -2.94
C PRO A 194 5.12 14.43 -4.12
N SER A 195 3.81 14.53 -3.85
CA SER A 195 2.72 14.27 -4.81
C SER A 195 2.51 15.37 -5.87
N HIS A 196 3.17 16.52 -5.71
CA HIS A 196 3.05 17.65 -6.63
C HIS A 196 3.98 17.55 -7.84
N VAL A 197 4.83 16.51 -7.90
CA VAL A 197 5.83 16.38 -8.97
C VAL A 197 5.20 15.77 -10.20
N SER A 198 5.28 16.47 -11.34
CA SER A 198 4.85 15.93 -12.62
C SER A 198 5.75 14.79 -13.07
N LEU A 199 5.14 13.66 -13.41
CA LEU A 199 5.85 12.49 -13.91
C LEU A 199 6.03 12.59 -15.42
N SER A 200 7.24 12.33 -15.90
CA SER A 200 7.59 12.28 -17.33
C SER A 200 7.53 10.87 -17.92
N ALA A 201 7.64 9.84 -17.07
CA ALA A 201 7.42 8.44 -17.42
C ALA A 201 6.31 7.84 -16.56
N PRO A 202 5.47 6.94 -17.12
CA PRO A 202 4.38 6.32 -16.38
C PRO A 202 4.89 5.27 -15.39
N VAL A 203 4.11 5.04 -14.34
CA VAL A 203 4.23 3.82 -13.52
C VAL A 203 3.61 2.67 -14.30
N VAL A 204 4.37 1.59 -14.50
CA VAL A 204 3.89 0.40 -15.20
C VAL A 204 3.50 -0.66 -14.18
N VAL A 205 2.26 -1.12 -14.23
CA VAL A 205 1.73 -2.18 -13.37
C VAL A 205 1.28 -3.34 -14.25
N GLU A 206 1.77 -4.54 -13.96
CA GLU A 206 1.39 -5.78 -14.61
C GLU A 206 0.65 -6.65 -13.61
N PHE A 207 -0.52 -7.17 -13.99
CA PHE A 207 -1.33 -8.05 -13.16
C PHE A 207 -1.42 -9.44 -13.75
N SER A 208 -1.40 -10.44 -12.87
CA SER A 208 -1.80 -11.80 -13.22
C SER A 208 -3.29 -11.99 -13.00
N HIS A 209 -3.96 -12.61 -13.98
CA HIS A 209 -5.39 -12.89 -13.88
C HIS A 209 -5.70 -13.94 -12.81
N LEU A 210 -6.71 -13.67 -11.99
CA LEU A 210 -7.17 -14.61 -10.96
C LEU A 210 -8.09 -15.72 -11.52
N TYR A 211 -8.86 -15.38 -12.56
CA TYR A 211 -9.85 -16.23 -13.20
C TYR A 211 -9.59 -16.33 -14.71
N ASN A 212 -9.73 -17.54 -15.23
CA ASN A 212 -9.68 -17.84 -16.66
C ASN A 212 -11.04 -17.58 -17.34
N GLY A 213 -11.05 -17.43 -18.67
CA GLY A 213 -12.29 -17.32 -19.45
C GLY A 213 -12.95 -15.93 -19.43
N THR A 214 -12.28 -14.92 -18.87
CA THR A 214 -12.71 -13.52 -18.94
C THR A 214 -12.22 -12.86 -20.23
N THR A 215 -12.95 -11.86 -20.73
CA THR A 215 -12.62 -11.09 -21.95
C THR A 215 -12.80 -9.59 -21.70
N ASN A 216 -12.31 -8.74 -22.62
CA ASN A 216 -12.44 -7.28 -22.55
C ASN A 216 -11.84 -6.67 -21.26
N HIS A 217 -10.59 -7.05 -20.94
CA HIS A 217 -9.89 -6.56 -19.75
C HIS A 217 -9.63 -5.05 -19.86
N SER A 218 -9.79 -4.34 -18.75
CA SER A 218 -9.56 -2.90 -18.67
C SER A 218 -8.83 -2.57 -17.36
N CYS A 219 -7.82 -1.71 -17.44
CA CYS A 219 -7.14 -1.17 -16.27
C CYS A 219 -7.96 0.00 -15.69
N ILE A 220 -8.09 0.02 -14.37
CA ILE A 220 -8.79 1.07 -13.64
C ILE A 220 -7.93 1.53 -12.48
N SER A 221 -8.04 2.82 -12.16
CA SER A 221 -7.41 3.44 -10.99
C SER A 221 -8.48 4.04 -10.10
N TRP A 222 -8.19 4.14 -8.81
CA TRP A 222 -9.09 4.80 -7.88
C TRP A 222 -9.02 6.33 -8.06
N ASP A 223 -10.16 6.96 -8.31
CA ASP A 223 -10.27 8.41 -8.37
C ASP A 223 -10.73 8.94 -6.99
N GLU A 224 -9.89 9.73 -6.34
CA GLU A 224 -10.22 10.39 -5.07
C GLU A 224 -11.25 11.51 -5.21
N SER A 225 -11.50 12.00 -6.44
CA SER A 225 -12.45 13.08 -6.69
C SER A 225 -13.92 12.65 -6.66
N ASP A 226 -14.18 11.34 -6.75
CA ASP A 226 -15.51 10.76 -6.53
C ASP A 226 -15.87 10.86 -5.04
N ARG A 227 -16.67 11.89 -4.71
CA ARG A 227 -17.24 12.14 -3.38
C ARG A 227 -18.28 11.09 -3.02
#